data_AF-N0AZ02-F1
#
_entry.id   AF-N0AZ02-F1
#
_cell.length_a   1.000
_cell.length_b   1.000
_cell.length_c   1.000
_cell.angle_alpha   90.00
_cell.angle_beta   90.00
_cell.angle_gamma   90.00
#
_symmetry.space_group_name_H-M   'P 1'
#
loop_
_entity.id
_entity.type
_entity.pdbx_description
1 polymer ?
#
loop_
_entity_poly.entity_id
_entity_poly.type
_entity_poly.pdbx_seq_one_letter_code
_entity_poly.pdbx_strand_id
1 'polypeptide(L)' 'MAEENRRWPYHIAIPAKICQGTNWLVIMDFCKGFKICDIHYSVKRNDIDYIVYMFSDYNQAEKFRSRFNGEFIEPRD' A
#
# COMPACT_ATOMS: atom_id res chain seq x y z
N MET A 1 -16.94 1.12 -7.65
CA MET A 1 -15.66 1.76 -7.28
C MET A 1 -15.74 2.57 -5.98
N ALA A 2 -16.86 3.22 -5.65
CA ALA A 2 -16.98 4.07 -4.44
C ALA A 2 -17.09 3.36 -3.06
N GLU A 3 -17.45 2.07 -3.01
CA GLU A 3 -17.67 1.37 -1.73
C GLU A 3 -16.38 0.88 -1.06
N GLU A 4 -15.36 0.52 -1.83
CA GLU A 4 -14.07 0.06 -1.28
C GLU A 4 -13.30 1.21 -0.64
N ASN A 5 -13.39 2.40 -1.22
CA ASN A 5 -12.77 3.60 -0.69
C ASN A 5 -13.30 3.98 0.71
N ARG A 6 -14.60 3.74 0.97
CA ARG A 6 -15.19 3.97 2.29
C ARG A 6 -14.73 2.97 3.35
N ARG A 7 -14.32 1.76 2.95
CA ARG A 7 -13.80 0.73 3.87
C ARG A 7 -12.30 0.89 4.13
N TRP A 8 -11.56 1.43 3.17
CA TRP A 8 -10.11 1.54 3.18
C TRP A 8 -9.67 2.97 2.80
N PRO A 9 -9.87 3.98 3.66
CA PRO A 9 -9.60 5.38 3.30
C PRO A 9 -8.11 5.71 3.17
N TYR A 10 -7.20 4.83 3.62
CA TYR A 10 -5.77 5.11 3.68
C TYR A 10 -5.03 4.31 2.61
N HIS A 11 -4.60 4.97 1.54
CA HIS A 11 -3.84 4.34 0.47
C HIS A 11 -2.37 4.76 0.54
N ILE A 12 -1.47 3.78 0.54
CA ILE A 12 -0.02 4.01 0.55
C ILE A 12 0.57 3.48 -0.75
N ALA A 13 1.18 4.36 -1.55
CA ALA A 13 1.98 3.97 -2.69
C ALA A 13 3.43 3.71 -2.28
N ILE A 14 3.97 2.56 -2.66
CA ILE A 14 5.40 2.24 -2.53
C ILE A 14 5.99 1.86 -3.88
N PRO A 15 7.23 2.27 -4.21
CA PRO A 15 7.84 1.93 -5.48
C PRO A 15 8.01 0.41 -5.62
N ALA A 16 7.49 -0.20 -6.67
CA ALA A 16 7.49 -1.65 -6.89
C ALA A 16 8.89 -2.27 -6.83
N LYS A 17 9.94 -1.49 -7.09
CA LYS A 17 11.34 -1.88 -6.89
C LYS A 17 11.63 -2.38 -5.47
N ILE A 18 10.98 -1.81 -4.44
CA ILE A 18 11.12 -2.29 -3.06
C ILE A 18 10.28 -3.52 -2.77
N CYS A 19 9.29 -3.82 -3.62
CA CYS A 19 8.50 -5.04 -3.55
C CYS A 19 9.13 -6.22 -4.30
N GLN A 20 10.40 -6.12 -4.70
CA GLN A 20 11.10 -7.20 -5.40
C GLN A 20 11.99 -8.01 -4.45
N GLY A 21 12.15 -9.31 -4.73
CA GLY A 21 13.05 -10.20 -3.99
C GLY A 21 12.65 -10.41 -2.53
N THR A 22 13.64 -10.37 -1.62
CA THR A 22 13.44 -10.64 -0.18
C THR A 22 12.51 -9.63 0.50
N ASN A 23 12.44 -8.40 -0.01
CA ASN A 23 11.57 -7.38 0.57
C ASN A 23 10.08 -7.68 0.36
N TRP A 24 9.72 -8.39 -0.71
CA TRP A 24 8.34 -8.88 -0.91
C TRP A 24 7.91 -9.76 0.27
N LEU A 25 8.78 -10.68 0.70
CA LEU A 25 8.50 -11.58 1.82
C LEU A 25 8.36 -10.80 3.13
N VAL A 26 9.17 -9.76 3.34
CA VAL A 26 9.08 -8.88 4.51
C VAL A 26 7.77 -8.09 4.49
N ILE A 27 7.36 -7.59 3.32
CA ILE A 27 6.07 -6.91 3.15
C ILE A 27 4.93 -7.88 3.45
N MET A 28 4.93 -9.08 2.85
CA MET A 28 3.92 -10.11 3.10
C MET A 28 3.85 -10.54 4.57
N ASP A 29 4.98 -10.73 5.24
CA ASP A 29 5.04 -11.12 6.65
C ASP A 29 4.51 -9.99 7.55
N PHE A 30 4.91 -8.75 7.28
CA PHE A 30 4.38 -7.57 7.95
C PHE A 30 2.85 -7.49 7.77
N CYS A 31 2.41 -7.63 6.53
CA CYS A 31 1.01 -7.68 6.08
C CYS A 31 0.18 -8.78 6.76
N LYS A 32 0.78 -9.92 7.14
CA LYS A 32 0.10 -11.08 7.74
C LYS A 32 -0.61 -10.79 9.07
N GLY A 33 -0.21 -9.73 9.76
CA GLY A 33 -0.82 -9.28 11.02
C GLY A 33 -1.80 -8.12 10.89
N PHE A 34 -1.97 -7.55 9.68
CA PHE A 34 -2.79 -6.37 9.47
C PHE A 34 -4.11 -6.72 8.77
N LYS A 35 -5.14 -5.92 9.06
CA LYS A 35 -6.30 -5.84 8.18
C LYS A 35 -5.90 -4.95 7.02
N ILE A 36 -5.31 -5.55 6.02
CA ILE A 36 -5.02 -4.97 4.72
C ILE A 36 -6.07 -5.47 3.74
N CYS A 37 -6.40 -4.64 2.75
CA CYS A 37 -7.16 -5.13 1.62
C CYS A 37 -6.27 -6.07 0.80
N ASP A 38 -6.79 -7.26 0.46
CA ASP A 38 -6.14 -8.22 -0.44
C ASP A 38 -5.91 -7.62 -1.84
N ILE A 39 -6.64 -6.53 -2.14
CA ILE A 39 -6.60 -5.81 -3.41
C ILE A 39 -5.59 -4.67 -3.32
N HIS A 40 -4.40 -4.91 -3.86
CA HIS A 40 -3.47 -3.87 -4.27
C HIS A 40 -3.59 -3.59 -5.77
N TYR A 41 -3.30 -2.37 -6.18
CA TYR A 41 -3.17 -2.02 -7.60
C TYR A 41 -1.84 -1.36 -7.86
N SER A 42 -1.27 -1.60 -9.04
CA SER A 42 -0.06 -0.92 -9.48
C SER A 42 -0.40 0.37 -10.22
N VAL A 43 0.34 1.43 -9.93
CA VAL A 43 0.28 2.70 -10.65
C VAL A 43 1.65 3.01 -11.21
N LYS A 44 1.72 3.37 -12.48
CA LYS A 44 2.96 3.78 -13.12
C LYS A 44 3.03 5.31 -13.13
N ARG A 45 4.06 5.89 -12.49
CA ARG A 45 4.27 7.34 -12.40
C ARG A 45 5.73 7.65 -12.78
N ASN A 46 5.93 8.52 -13.77
CA ASN A 46 7.27 8.89 -14.26
C ASN A 46 8.18 7.69 -14.58
N ASP A 47 7.63 6.70 -15.28
CA ASP A 47 8.30 5.44 -15.63
C ASP A 47 8.65 4.49 -14.46
N ILE A 48 8.25 4.84 -13.25
CA ILE A 48 8.42 4.01 -12.06
C ILE A 48 7.08 3.34 -11.75
N ASP A 49 7.08 2.02 -11.60
CA ASP A 49 5.95 1.27 -11.07
C ASP A 49 5.86 1.45 -9.56
N TYR A 50 4.67 1.75 -9.05
CA TYR A 50 4.35 1.82 -7.64
C TYR A 50 3.24 0.82 -7.33
N ILE A 51 3.32 0.15 -6.20
CA ILE A 51 2.25 -0.71 -5.68
C ILE A 51 1.51 0.05 -4.59
N VAL A 52 0.20 0.14 -4.73
CA VAL A 52 -0.68 0.79 -3.76
C VAL A 52 -1.27 -0.25 -2.84
N TYR A 53 -1.05 -0.05 -1.54
CA TYR A 53 -1.66 -0.84 -0.48
C TYR A 53 -2.73 0.00 0.22
N MET A 54 -3.92 -0.59 0.40
CA MET A 54 -5.04 0.06 1.06
C MET A 54 -5.19 -0.44 2.50
N PHE A 55 -5.40 0.49 3.43
CA PHE A 55 -5.52 0.25 4.86
C PHE A 55 -6.80 0.88 5.41
N SER A 56 -7.42 0.20 6.37
CA SER A 56 -8.61 0.68 7.08
C SER A 56 -8.22 1.49 8.32
N ASP A 57 -7.00 1.29 8.80
CA ASP A 57 -6.48 1.86 10.04
C ASP A 57 -5.31 2.80 9.75
N TYR A 58 -5.43 4.06 10.18
CA TYR A 58 -4.42 5.10 9.95
C TYR A 58 -3.07 4.72 10.57
N ASN A 59 -3.08 4.13 11.78
CA ASN A 59 -1.86 3.79 12.50
C ASN A 59 -1.07 2.69 11.78
N GLN A 60 -1.78 1.76 11.12
CA GLN A 60 -1.15 0.74 10.29
C GLN A 60 -0.58 1.34 9.00
N ALA A 61 -1.34 2.23 8.36
CA ALA A 61 -0.90 2.95 7.16
C ALA A 61 0.35 3.80 7.44
N GLU A 62 0.40 4.52 8.57
CA GLU A 62 1.55 5.35 8.95
C GLU A 62 2.79 4.51 9.28
N LYS A 63 2.62 3.38 9.99
CA LYS A 63 3.73 2.44 10.23
C LYS A 63 4.27 1.86 8.93
N PHE A 64 3.38 1.47 8.01
CA PHE A 64 3.78 0.95 6.70
C PHE A 64 4.51 2.02 5.88
N ARG A 65 3.96 3.24 5.83
CA ARG A 65 4.57 4.41 5.20
C ARG A 65 5.97 4.66 5.75
N SER A 66 6.13 4.72 7.07
CA SER A 66 7.41 4.99 7.72
C SER A 66 8.43 3.86 7.50
N ARG A 67 7.97 2.60 7.51
CA ARG A 67 8.82 1.42 7.34
C ARG A 67 9.33 1.24 5.92
N PHE A 68 8.46 1.46 4.92
CA PHE A 68 8.74 1.21 3.51
C PHE A 68 8.99 2.50 2.71
N ASN A 69 9.08 3.64 3.40
CA ASN A 69 9.24 4.96 2.82
C ASN A 69 8.17 5.27 1.76
N GLY A 70 6.95 4.82 2.02
CA GLY A 70 5.79 5.00 1.14
C GLY A 70 5.20 6.40 1.21
N GLU A 71 4.30 6.70 0.28
CA GLU A 71 3.60 7.97 0.19
C GLU A 71 2.10 7.75 0.34
N PHE A 72 1.43 8.58 1.14
CA PHE A 72 -0.03 8.61 1.15
C PHE A 72 -0.52 9.13 -0.20
N ILE A 73 -1.37 8.36 -0.85
CA ILE A 73 -2.04 8.78 -2.05
C ILE A 73 -3.54 8.88 -1.80
N GLU A 74 -4.19 9.79 -2.51
CA GLU A 74 -5.63 9.85 -2.47
C GLU A 74 -6.22 8.68 -3.27
N PRO A 75 -7.32 8.08 -2.79
CA PRO A 75 -8.10 7.14 -3.56
C PRO A 75 -8.52 7.73 -4.89
N ARG A 76 -8.25 7.01 -5.98
CA ARG A 76 -8.79 7.41 -7.28
C ARG A 76 -10.29 7.09 -7.27
N ASP A 77 -11.11 8.13 -7.40
CA ASP A 77 -12.58 8.06 -7.52
C ASP A 77 -13.03 7.14 -8.67
#